data_AF-A0A0D9WMC3-F1
#
_entry.id   AF-A0A0D9WMC3-F1
#
_cell.length_a   1.000
_cell.length_b   1.000
_cell.length_c   1.000
_cell.angle_alpha   90.00
_cell.angle_beta   90.00
_cell.angle_gamma   90.00
#
_symmetry.space_group_name_H-M   'P 1'
#
loop_
_entity.id
_entity.type
_entity.pdbx_description
1 polymer ?
#
loop_
_entity_poly.entity_id
_entity_poly.type
_entity_poly.pdbx_seq_one_letter_code
_entity_poly.pdbx_strand_id
1 'polypeptide(L)' 'MKHQAGSGGGYYEPPVAKRRRCIGGIIPEEIVEQILLRLPVKSIVRFRSVCKSWQSMIADPRFTRLHLQFHQSTTSMLLR' A
#
# COMPACT_ATOMS: atom_id res chain seq x y z
N MET A 1 -11.57 -60.51 5.82
CA MET A 1 -11.41 -60.09 4.41
C MET A 1 -11.63 -58.58 4.35
N LYS A 2 -10.86 -57.92 3.49
CA LYS A 2 -10.55 -56.47 3.45
C LYS A 2 -11.77 -55.56 3.73
N HIS A 3 -11.68 -54.71 4.75
CA HIS A 3 -12.38 -53.43 4.79
C HIS A 3 -11.34 -52.35 4.52
N GLN A 4 -11.47 -51.61 3.42
CA GLN A 4 -10.89 -50.27 3.32
C GLN A 4 -11.65 -49.49 2.24
N ALA A 5 -12.61 -48.67 2.68
CA ALA A 5 -13.00 -47.46 1.99
C ALA A 5 -12.32 -46.32 2.75
N GLY A 6 -11.25 -45.76 2.19
CA GLY A 6 -10.52 -44.63 2.72
C GLY A 6 -10.47 -43.53 1.68
N SER A 7 -11.60 -42.84 1.51
CA SER A 7 -11.64 -41.57 0.78
C SER A 7 -10.98 -40.52 1.67
N GLY A 8 -9.84 -40.00 1.21
CA GLY A 8 -9.02 -39.07 1.98
C GLY A 8 -8.16 -38.23 1.07
N GLY A 9 -8.78 -37.57 0.09
CA GLY A 9 -8.16 -36.50 -0.66
C GLY A 9 -7.92 -35.30 0.27
N GLY A 10 -6.84 -35.37 1.04
CA GLY A 10 -6.35 -34.24 1.83
C GLY A 10 -5.74 -33.23 0.87
N TYR A 11 -6.51 -32.23 0.45
CA TYR A 11 -5.95 -31.04 -0.15
C TYR A 11 -5.11 -30.36 0.92
N TYR A 12 -3.79 -30.56 0.84
CA TYR A 12 -2.84 -29.74 1.57
C TYR A 12 -3.00 -28.31 1.03
N GLU A 13 -3.88 -27.52 1.64
CA GLU A 13 -3.86 -26.07 1.51
C GLU A 13 -2.56 -25.59 2.16
N PRO A 14 -1.60 -25.07 1.37
CA PRO A 14 -0.40 -24.48 1.95
C PRO A 14 -0.83 -23.28 2.80
N PRO A 15 -0.12 -22.95 3.90
CA PRO A 15 -0.36 -21.69 4.60
C PRO A 15 -0.26 -20.57 3.57
N VAL A 16 -1.36 -19.83 3.39
CA VAL A 16 -1.45 -18.70 2.46
C VAL A 16 -0.30 -17.75 2.79
N ALA A 17 0.83 -17.91 2.10
CA ALA A 17 2.05 -17.19 2.39
C ALA A 17 1.70 -15.71 2.19
N LYS A 18 1.49 -15.00 3.31
CA LYS A 18 1.09 -13.59 3.30
C LYS A 18 2.20 -12.86 2.53
N ARG A 19 1.81 -12.49 1.31
CA ARG A 19 2.69 -12.06 0.23
C ARG A 19 3.62 -10.95 0.71
N ARG A 20 4.87 -11.05 0.27
CA ARG A 20 5.89 -9.99 0.14
C ARG A 20 5.82 -8.91 1.22
N ARG A 21 6.75 -8.96 2.18
CA ARG A 21 7.11 -7.74 2.93
C ARG A 21 7.52 -6.67 1.92
N CYS A 22 6.62 -5.75 1.67
CA CYS A 22 6.94 -4.47 1.08
C CYS A 22 8.00 -3.80 1.96
N ILE A 23 8.79 -2.88 1.39
CA ILE A 23 9.77 -2.07 2.14
C ILE A 23 9.12 -1.36 3.35
N GLY A 24 7.79 -1.18 3.35
CA GLY A 24 7.00 -0.68 4.48
C GLY A 24 7.03 -1.49 5.78
N GLY A 25 7.79 -2.60 5.87
CA GLY A 25 8.06 -3.27 7.16
C GLY A 25 9.27 -2.71 7.92
N ILE A 26 10.10 -1.87 7.30
CA ILE A 26 11.34 -1.33 7.88
C ILE A 26 11.19 0.16 8.22
N ILE A 27 10.35 0.88 7.47
CA ILE A 27 10.12 2.32 7.63
C ILE A 27 8.71 2.52 8.21
N PRO A 28 8.54 3.32 9.29
CA PRO A 28 7.22 3.65 9.83
C PRO A 28 6.30 4.27 8.78
N GLU A 29 5.00 3.95 8.83
CA GLU A 29 4.02 4.44 7.85
C GLU A 29 3.93 5.97 7.81
N GLU A 30 4.11 6.63 8.95
CA GLU A 30 4.13 8.10 9.06
C GLU A 30 5.26 8.73 8.24
N ILE A 31 6.44 8.11 8.21
CA ILE A 31 7.58 8.58 7.42
C ILE A 31 7.32 8.37 5.94
N VAL A 32 6.71 7.24 5.56
CA VAL A 32 6.28 6.98 4.19
C VAL A 32 5.24 8.02 3.75
N GLU A 33 4.26 8.33 4.60
CA GLU A 33 3.24 9.35 4.33
C GLU A 33 3.90 10.70 4.03
N GLN A 34 4.83 11.14 4.87
CA GLN A 34 5.55 12.41 4.67
C GLN A 34 6.38 12.44 3.38
N ILE A 35 6.99 11.32 2.99
CA ILE A 35 7.71 11.22 1.71
C ILE A 35 6.72 11.35 0.56
N LEU A 36 5.63 10.57 0.57
CA LEU A 36 4.61 10.60 -0.48
C LEU A 36 3.97 11.98 -0.62
N LEU A 37 3.72 12.69 0.49
CA LEU A 37 3.14 14.04 0.49
C LEU A 37 3.99 15.08 -0.25
N ARG A 38 5.31 14.89 -0.32
CA ARG A 38 6.25 15.81 -0.98
C ARG A 38 6.40 15.58 -2.48
N LEU A 39 5.84 14.48 -3.00
CA LEU A 39 6.00 14.09 -4.39
C LEU A 39 4.94 14.72 -5.30
N PRO A 40 5.26 15.00 -6.57
CA PRO A 40 4.27 15.39 -7.56
C PRO A 40 3.20 14.29 -7.76
N VAL A 41 1.95 14.71 -8.05
CA VAL A 41 0.80 13.80 -8.25
C VAL A 41 1.10 12.66 -9.23
N LYS A 42 1.77 12.96 -10.35
CA LYS A 42 2.12 11.95 -11.37
C LYS A 42 3.00 10.83 -10.83
N SER A 43 3.90 11.14 -9.90
CA SER A 43 4.75 10.13 -9.24
C SER A 43 3.96 9.31 -8.24
N ILE A 44 3.11 9.95 -7.43
CA ILE A 44 2.26 9.30 -6.43
C ILE A 44 1.33 8.25 -7.08
N VAL A 45 0.71 8.58 -8.21
CA VAL A 45 -0.19 7.65 -8.90
C VAL A 45 0.54 6.36 -9.32
N ARG A 46 1.80 6.44 -9.74
CA ARG A 46 2.61 5.26 -10.07
C ARG A 46 2.95 4.44 -8.83
N PHE A 47 3.11 5.08 -7.67
CA PHE A 47 3.49 4.41 -6.41
C PHE A 47 2.39 3.55 -5.80
N ARG A 48 1.14 3.69 -6.29
CA ARG A 48 0.03 2.77 -5.96
C ARG A 48 0.32 1.32 -6.34
N SER A 49 1.20 1.05 -7.30
CA SER A 49 1.54 -0.32 -7.71
C SER A 49 2.67 -0.97 -6.90
N VAL A 50 3.35 -0.21 -6.02
CA VAL A 50 4.50 -0.70 -5.26
C VAL A 50 4.06 -1.72 -4.22
N CYS A 51 3.04 -1.38 -3.42
CA CYS A 51 2.46 -2.30 -2.45
C CYS A 51 1.07 -1.89 -1.96
N LYS A 52 0.37 -2.82 -1.29
CA LYS A 52 -0.98 -2.61 -0.75
C LYS A 52 -1.04 -1.50 0.31
N SER A 53 -0.04 -1.39 1.19
CA SER A 53 0.00 -0.34 2.21
C SER A 53 0.09 1.04 1.55
N TRP A 54 0.99 1.22 0.58
CA TRP A 54 1.12 2.48 -0.17
C TRP A 54 -0.15 2.79 -0.97
N GLN A 55 -0.74 1.80 -1.62
CA GLN A 55 -2.02 1.97 -2.32
C GLN A 55 -3.13 2.45 -1.37
N SER A 56 -3.22 1.86 -0.17
CA SER A 56 -4.22 2.22 0.84
C SER A 56 -4.01 3.64 1.34
N MET A 57 -2.76 4.02 1.65
CA MET A 57 -2.40 5.36 2.09
C MET A 57 -2.74 6.43 1.05
N ILE A 58 -2.41 6.18 -0.22
CA ILE A 58 -2.70 7.11 -1.33
C ILE A 58 -4.21 7.22 -1.60
N ALA A 59 -4.97 6.15 -1.38
CA ALA A 59 -6.41 6.14 -1.54
C ALA A 59 -7.17 6.84 -0.40
N ASP A 60 -6.48 7.15 0.71
CA ASP A 60 -7.10 7.80 1.87
C ASP A 60 -7.47 9.27 1.56
N PRO A 61 -8.71 9.71 1.83
CA PRO A 61 -9.11 11.11 1.65
C PRO A 61 -8.28 12.11 2.47
N ARG A 62 -7.81 11.73 3.66
CA ARG A 62 -6.89 12.54 4.49
C ARG A 62 -5.60 12.81 3.74
N PHE A 63 -5.02 11.78 3.11
CA PHE A 63 -3.81 11.93 2.31
C PHE A 63 -4.02 12.94 1.18
N THR A 64 -5.14 12.83 0.45
CA THR A 64 -5.48 13.78 -0.62
C THR A 64 -5.58 15.22 -0.12
N ARG A 65 -6.24 15.46 1.02
CA ARG A 65 -6.36 16.79 1.63
C ARG A 65 -4.99 17.36 2.03
N LEU A 66 -4.16 16.55 2.68
CA LEU A 66 -2.81 16.94 3.10
C LEU A 66 -1.92 17.25 1.89
N HIS A 67 -1.99 16.43 0.84
CA HIS A 67 -1.24 16.62 -0.40
C HIS A 67 -1.62 17.93 -1.10
N LEU A 68 -2.93 18.20 -1.16
CA LEU A 68 -3.44 19.45 -1.72
C LEU A 68 -2.97 20.67 -0.93
N GLN A 69 -3.06 20.64 0.40
CA GLN A 69 -2.57 21.73 1.26
C GLN A 69 -1.07 21.97 1.11
N PHE A 70 -0.28 20.90 1.00
CA PHE A 70 1.16 20.95 0.84
C PHE A 70 1.55 21.67 -0.46
N HIS A 71 0.87 21.38 -1.57
CA HIS A 71 1.17 21.96 -2.88
C HIS A 71 0.44 23.27 -3.19
N GLN A 72 -0.69 23.57 -2.55
CA GLN A 72 -1.39 24.86 -2.71
C GLN A 72 -0.59 26.02 -2.12
N SER A 73 0.12 25.79 -1.02
CA SER A 73 0.99 26.81 -0.42
C SER A 73 2.13 27.24 -1.36
N THR A 74 2.54 26.35 -2.26
CA THR A 74 3.62 26.63 -3.23
C THR A 74 3.12 27.46 -4.42
N THR A 75 1.85 27.30 -4.83
CA THR A 75 1.29 28.06 -5.96
C THR A 75 0.93 29.49 -5.58
N SER A 76 0.53 29.77 -4.33
CA SER A 76 0.21 31.13 -3.88
C SER A 76 1.43 32.05 -3.76
N MET A 77 2.66 31.51 -3.67
CA MET A 77 3.88 32.33 -3.64
C MET A 77 4.36 32.76 -5.02
N LEU A 78 3.85 32.16 -6.10
CA LEU A 78 4.20 32.53 -7.48
C LEU A 78 3.21 33.53 -8.11
N LEU A 79 2.19 33.94 -7.35
CA LEU A 79 1.14 34.88 -7.74
C LEU A 79 1.18 36.19 -6.92
N ARG A 80 2.30 36.49 -6.25
CA ARG A 80 2.52 37.76 -5.53
C ARG A 80 3.68 38.54 -6.12
#